data_AF-A0A137Q531-F1
#
_entry.id   AF-A0A137Q531-F1
#
_cell.length_a   1.000
_cell.length_b   1.000
_cell.length_c   1.000
_cell.angle_alpha   90.00
_cell.angle_beta   90.00
_cell.angle_gamma   90.00
#
_symmetry.space_group_name_H-M   'P 1'
#
loop_
_entity.id
_entity.type
_entity.pdbx_description
1 polymer ?
#
loop_
_entity_poly.entity_id
_entity_poly.type
_entity_poly.pdbx_seq_one_letter_code
_entity_poly.pdbx_strand_id
1 'polypeptide(L)'
;SLQNTIFRQSFLITVIDEAHHMRNPGNKHLAILQLLQQAKIKLVMTATPLHTAPKDIASMGRLVGIPYFFTEPCFTQEKSDTSKLRKARKKDDEGEICATWSQSVLRLQGQCGGHFLRRELTSVNPEGKLLLALPDYREIIGLLTLTERETEIMKKHEEAVKAAAACATNARIATKEDPSDLWPMFDTLEEWESKKSTKMDVCARICGHYLQHDEVDDIYFEEGEAMFPDIIDDPTIPRKHRIIIYAEFPSMIPTLKKVLELYGVWSTIIHGGITFKERTMRIKELKNPNDETRVLIFSSVGSTGLNLAIADIVIFFVSAFHFLVVAISGC
;
A
#
# COMPACT_ATOMS: atom_id res chain seq x y z
N SER A 1 -12.58 8.62 -35.79
CA SER A 1 -14.04 8.69 -35.53
C SER A 1 -14.32 8.06 -34.18
N LEU A 2 -15.14 8.70 -33.33
CA LEU A 2 -15.55 8.16 -32.01
C LEU A 2 -16.86 7.34 -32.07
N GLN A 3 -17.45 7.17 -33.26
CA GLN A 3 -18.81 6.62 -33.43
C GLN A 3 -19.02 5.23 -32.83
N ASN A 4 -17.98 4.39 -32.78
CA ASN A 4 -18.05 3.02 -32.24
C ASN A 4 -17.37 2.88 -30.87
N THR A 5 -17.23 3.99 -30.13
CA THR A 5 -16.58 3.99 -28.81
C THR A 5 -17.60 4.24 -27.71
N ILE A 6 -17.25 3.86 -26.48
CA ILE A 6 -18.05 4.15 -25.28
C ILE A 6 -18.34 5.65 -25.09
N PHE A 7 -17.52 6.54 -25.66
CA PHE A 7 -17.66 8.00 -25.57
C PHE A 7 -18.77 8.61 -26.44
N ARG A 8 -19.51 7.80 -27.20
CA ARG A 8 -20.69 8.26 -27.96
C ARG A 8 -22.00 7.67 -27.44
N GLN A 9 -21.94 6.85 -26.39
CA GLN A 9 -23.11 6.25 -25.79
C GLN A 9 -23.77 7.20 -24.78
N SER A 10 -24.98 6.89 -24.35
CA SER A 10 -25.65 7.56 -23.24
C SER A 10 -25.91 6.53 -22.16
N PHE A 11 -25.52 6.84 -20.94
CA PHE A 11 -25.61 5.92 -19.81
C PHE A 11 -26.69 6.40 -18.85
N LEU A 12 -27.53 5.47 -18.36
CA LEU A 12 -28.41 5.79 -17.26
C LEU A 12 -27.60 5.98 -15.97
N ILE A 13 -26.68 5.06 -15.70
CA ILE A 13 -25.81 5.05 -14.53
C ILE A 13 -24.38 4.79 -14.97
N THR A 14 -23.45 5.58 -14.45
CA THR A 14 -22.02 5.29 -14.53
C THR A 14 -21.48 5.16 -13.12
N VAL A 15 -20.89 3.99 -12.83
CA VAL A 15 -20.24 3.68 -11.56
C VAL A 15 -18.74 3.63 -11.77
N ILE A 16 -18.00 4.39 -10.98
CA ILE A 16 -16.54 4.38 -10.96
C ILE A 16 -16.12 3.77 -9.65
N ASP A 17 -15.53 2.58 -9.72
CA ASP A 17 -14.86 1.97 -8.58
C ASP A 17 -13.38 2.39 -8.53
N GLU A 18 -12.81 2.42 -7.33
CA GLU A 18 -11.46 2.87 -7.06
C GLU A 18 -11.09 4.21 -7.71
N ALA A 19 -11.98 5.19 -7.54
CA ALA A 19 -11.90 6.50 -8.19
C ALA A 19 -10.59 7.25 -7.89
N HIS A 20 -9.89 6.91 -6.81
CA HIS A 20 -8.59 7.48 -6.47
C HIS A 20 -7.51 7.30 -7.56
N HIS A 21 -7.65 6.30 -8.45
CA HIS A 21 -6.79 6.15 -9.64
C HIS A 21 -6.97 7.27 -10.66
N MET A 22 -8.10 7.96 -10.61
CA MET A 22 -8.49 9.03 -11.53
C MET A 22 -8.36 10.41 -10.89
N ARG A 23 -7.66 10.54 -9.75
CA ARG A 23 -7.50 11.83 -9.03
C ARG A 23 -6.60 12.83 -9.74
N ASN A 24 -5.64 12.36 -10.53
CA ASN A 24 -4.66 13.22 -11.16
C ASN A 24 -5.23 13.81 -12.47
N PRO A 25 -5.25 15.14 -12.63
CA PRO A 25 -5.64 15.76 -13.89
C PRO A 25 -4.75 15.25 -15.03
N GLY A 26 -5.37 14.67 -16.05
CA GLY A 26 -4.68 14.04 -17.18
C GLY A 26 -5.66 13.23 -18.03
N ASN A 27 -5.14 12.47 -19.00
CA ASN A 27 -5.97 11.76 -19.98
C ASN A 27 -7.00 10.82 -19.34
N LYS A 28 -6.60 10.08 -18.29
CA LYS A 28 -7.50 9.17 -17.57
C LYS A 28 -8.65 9.93 -16.89
N HIS A 29 -8.34 10.98 -16.14
CA HIS A 29 -9.34 11.83 -15.48
C HIS A 29 -10.30 12.47 -16.48
N LEU A 30 -9.76 13.04 -17.57
CA LEU A 30 -10.56 13.68 -18.62
C LEU A 30 -11.47 12.69 -19.35
N ALA A 31 -10.96 11.49 -19.67
CA ALA A 31 -11.76 10.43 -20.28
C ALA A 31 -12.95 10.04 -19.38
N ILE A 32 -12.72 9.89 -18.09
CA ILE A 32 -13.78 9.57 -17.13
C ILE A 32 -14.79 10.71 -16.98
N LEU A 33 -14.34 11.97 -16.92
CA LEU A 33 -15.26 13.12 -16.91
C LEU A 33 -16.15 13.15 -18.15
N GLN A 34 -15.61 12.82 -19.33
CA GLN A 34 -16.37 12.73 -20.57
C GLN A 34 -17.46 11.64 -20.50
N LEU A 35 -17.15 10.48 -19.91
CA LEU A 35 -18.12 9.40 -19.71
C LEU A 35 -19.19 9.78 -18.68
N LEU A 36 -18.80 10.47 -17.61
CA LEU A 36 -19.73 10.95 -16.59
C LEU A 36 -20.69 12.01 -17.13
N GLN A 37 -20.27 12.84 -18.09
CA GLN A 37 -21.16 13.79 -18.77
C GLN A 37 -22.27 13.08 -19.58
N GLN A 38 -22.02 11.85 -20.02
CA GLN A 38 -22.99 11.02 -20.75
C GLN A 38 -23.93 10.26 -19.81
N ALA A 39 -23.70 10.33 -18.50
CA ALA A 39 -24.45 9.60 -17.48
C ALA A 39 -25.55 10.47 -16.85
N LYS A 40 -26.73 9.89 -16.58
CA LYS A 40 -27.77 10.55 -15.78
C LYS A 40 -27.49 10.46 -14.28
N ILE A 41 -27.01 9.32 -13.83
CA ILE A 41 -26.63 9.05 -12.43
C ILE A 41 -25.13 8.73 -12.39
N LYS A 42 -24.43 9.33 -11.44
CA LYS A 42 -22.99 9.21 -11.25
C LYS A 42 -22.73 8.65 -9.86
N LEU A 43 -22.10 7.49 -9.78
CA LEU A 43 -21.65 6.92 -8.53
C LEU A 43 -20.13 6.81 -8.54
N VAL A 44 -19.48 7.47 -7.59
CA VAL A 44 -18.02 7.49 -7.46
C VAL A 44 -17.68 6.83 -6.14
N MET A 45 -16.96 5.72 -6.20
CA MET A 45 -16.61 4.90 -5.05
C MET A 45 -15.10 4.86 -4.88
N THR A 46 -14.64 5.02 -3.65
CA THR A 46 -13.24 4.90 -3.27
C THR A 46 -13.14 4.78 -1.76
N ALA A 47 -12.28 3.88 -1.27
CA ALA A 47 -11.97 3.80 0.16
C ALA A 47 -11.10 4.99 0.62
N THR A 48 -10.28 5.54 -0.29
CA THR A 48 -9.30 6.58 0.00
C THR A 48 -9.53 7.80 -0.91
N PRO A 49 -10.46 8.71 -0.58
CA PRO A 49 -10.78 9.86 -1.42
C PRO A 49 -9.68 10.93 -1.47
N LEU A 50 -8.82 10.95 -0.45
CA LEU A 50 -7.70 11.89 -0.29
C LEU A 50 -6.39 11.12 -0.24
N HIS A 51 -5.38 11.53 -1.02
CA HIS A 51 -4.12 10.77 -1.14
C HIS A 51 -2.89 11.65 -0.95
N THR A 52 -2.73 12.70 -1.75
CA THR A 52 -1.40 13.32 -1.94
C THR A 52 -1.38 14.83 -1.83
N ALA A 53 -2.48 15.51 -2.12
CA ALA A 53 -2.56 16.98 -2.07
C ALA A 53 -4.01 17.49 -1.96
N PRO A 54 -4.25 18.73 -1.49
CA PRO A 54 -5.58 19.31 -1.42
C PRO A 54 -6.30 19.37 -2.78
N LYS A 55 -5.54 19.48 -3.89
CA LYS A 55 -6.08 19.43 -5.26
C LYS A 55 -6.84 18.13 -5.57
N ASP A 56 -6.54 17.04 -4.86
CA ASP A 56 -7.22 15.75 -5.04
C ASP A 56 -8.71 15.88 -4.68
N ILE A 57 -9.07 16.75 -3.71
CA ILE A 57 -10.48 17.08 -3.39
C ILE A 57 -11.16 17.67 -4.61
N ALA A 58 -10.51 18.62 -5.29
CA ALA A 58 -11.09 19.28 -6.45
C ALA A 58 -11.31 18.30 -7.60
N SER A 59 -10.33 17.43 -7.86
CA SER A 59 -10.48 16.35 -8.83
C SER A 59 -11.63 15.40 -8.48
N MET A 60 -11.73 14.94 -7.22
CA MET A 60 -12.85 14.08 -6.80
C MET A 60 -14.19 14.80 -6.92
N GLY A 61 -14.26 16.07 -6.53
CA GLY A 61 -15.46 16.89 -6.66
C GLY A 61 -15.93 17.02 -8.11
N ARG A 62 -15.01 17.09 -9.08
CA ARG A 62 -15.33 17.04 -10.51
C ARG A 62 -15.90 15.68 -10.92
N LEU A 63 -15.33 14.57 -10.44
CA LEU A 63 -15.86 13.23 -10.74
C LEU A 63 -17.28 13.04 -10.18
N VAL A 64 -17.55 13.52 -8.97
CA VAL A 64 -18.90 13.50 -8.39
C VAL A 64 -19.86 14.41 -9.17
N GLY A 65 -19.33 15.46 -9.83
CA GLY A 65 -20.10 16.39 -10.65
C GLY A 65 -20.58 17.62 -9.89
N ILE A 66 -19.88 18.00 -8.81
CA ILE A 66 -20.24 19.15 -7.98
C ILE A 66 -19.90 20.45 -8.75
N PRO A 67 -20.89 21.35 -9.02
CA PRO A 67 -20.71 22.50 -9.92
C PRO A 67 -19.54 23.42 -9.55
N TYR A 68 -19.30 23.65 -8.26
CA TYR A 68 -18.24 24.55 -7.78
C TYR A 68 -16.86 24.20 -8.36
N PHE A 69 -16.52 22.91 -8.51
CA PHE A 69 -15.19 22.49 -8.95
C PHE A 69 -14.95 22.63 -10.46
N PHE A 70 -15.97 23.04 -11.21
CA PHE A 70 -15.87 23.40 -12.63
C PHE A 70 -15.77 24.92 -12.85
N THR A 71 -15.79 25.71 -11.78
CA THR A 71 -15.73 27.17 -11.87
C THR A 71 -14.29 27.68 -12.01
N GLU A 72 -14.12 28.79 -12.74
CA GLU A 72 -12.83 29.47 -12.90
C GLU A 72 -12.20 29.93 -11.57
N PRO A 73 -12.96 30.46 -10.59
CA PRO A 73 -12.41 30.78 -9.26
C PRO A 73 -11.80 29.56 -8.57
N CYS A 74 -12.46 28.40 -8.61
CA CYS A 74 -11.91 27.18 -8.02
C CYS A 74 -10.58 26.79 -8.67
N PHE A 75 -10.50 26.82 -10.01
CA PHE A 75 -9.28 26.49 -10.75
C PHE A 75 -8.13 27.45 -10.43
N THR A 76 -8.41 28.75 -10.39
CA THR A 76 -7.41 29.77 -10.07
C THR A 76 -6.89 29.62 -8.64
N GLN A 77 -7.79 29.33 -7.70
CA GLN A 77 -7.44 29.11 -6.30
C GLN A 77 -6.60 27.83 -6.13
N GLU A 78 -6.96 26.73 -6.78
CA GLU A 78 -6.18 25.47 -6.76
C GLU A 78 -4.74 25.69 -7.24
N LYS A 79 -4.55 26.47 -8.31
CA LYS A 79 -3.24 26.84 -8.84
C LYS A 79 -2.45 27.73 -7.86
N SER A 80 -3.13 28.67 -7.21
CA SER A 80 -2.54 29.55 -6.18
C SER A 80 -2.07 28.76 -4.96
N ASP A 81 -2.93 27.90 -4.42
CA ASP A 81 -2.66 27.06 -3.25
C ASP A 81 -1.49 26.11 -3.53
N THR A 82 -1.47 25.48 -4.71
CA THR A 82 -0.36 24.62 -5.16
C THR A 82 0.96 25.39 -5.25
N SER A 83 0.92 26.62 -5.76
CA SER A 83 2.11 27.49 -5.87
C SER A 83 2.64 27.89 -4.50
N LYS A 84 1.76 28.24 -3.55
CA LYS A 84 2.13 28.55 -2.16
C LYS A 84 2.75 27.36 -1.46
N LEU A 85 2.11 26.19 -1.53
CA LEU A 85 2.65 24.95 -0.96
C LEU A 85 4.02 24.60 -1.52
N ARG A 86 4.23 24.78 -2.83
CA ARG A 86 5.55 24.55 -3.45
C ARG A 86 6.62 25.52 -2.92
N LYS A 87 6.26 26.80 -2.72
CA LYS A 87 7.19 27.81 -2.16
C LYS A 87 7.52 27.52 -0.70
N ALA A 88 6.53 27.19 0.12
CA ALA A 88 6.70 26.83 1.52
C ALA A 88 7.61 25.59 1.68
N ARG A 89 7.37 24.54 0.89
CA ARG A 89 8.24 23.35 0.81
C ARG A 89 9.67 23.67 0.39
N LYS A 90 9.89 24.64 -0.50
CA LYS A 90 11.24 25.05 -0.92
C LYS A 90 11.98 25.80 0.20
N LYS A 91 11.25 26.47 1.09
CA LYS A 91 11.80 27.17 2.26
C LYS A 91 11.90 26.29 3.51
N ASP A 92 11.39 25.06 3.44
CA ASP A 92 11.27 24.15 4.57
C ASP A 92 10.46 24.74 5.74
N ASP A 93 9.44 25.56 5.42
CA ASP A 93 8.59 26.22 6.41
C ASP A 93 7.37 25.32 6.73
N GLU A 94 7.53 24.44 7.72
CA GLU A 94 6.48 23.50 8.14
C GLU A 94 5.19 24.21 8.59
N GLY A 95 5.32 25.39 9.22
CA GLY A 95 4.18 26.20 9.66
C GLY A 95 3.36 26.72 8.49
N GLU A 96 4.01 27.31 7.49
CA GLU A 96 3.37 27.79 6.26
C GLU A 96 2.76 26.62 5.46
N ILE A 97 3.44 25.47 5.41
CA ILE A 97 2.92 24.26 4.77
C ILE A 97 1.62 23.82 5.43
N CYS A 98 1.63 23.62 6.75
CA CYS A 98 0.48 23.13 7.51
C CYS A 98 -0.71 24.08 7.43
N ALA A 99 -0.46 25.39 7.59
CA ALA A 99 -1.49 26.41 7.50
C ALA A 99 -2.12 26.47 6.11
N THR A 100 -1.30 26.55 5.05
CA THR A 100 -1.79 26.61 3.66
C THR A 100 -2.57 25.35 3.31
N TRP A 101 -2.09 24.18 3.73
CA TRP A 101 -2.74 22.91 3.49
C TRP A 101 -4.13 22.86 4.15
N SER A 102 -4.18 23.14 5.45
CA SER A 102 -5.41 23.08 6.24
C SER A 102 -6.47 24.07 5.72
N GLN A 103 -6.07 25.30 5.42
CA GLN A 103 -6.96 26.30 4.82
C GLN A 103 -7.54 25.83 3.48
N SER A 104 -6.70 25.24 2.62
CA SER A 104 -7.14 24.71 1.32
C SER A 104 -8.14 23.57 1.50
N VAL A 105 -7.85 22.63 2.41
CA VAL A 105 -8.70 21.47 2.68
C VAL A 105 -10.06 21.90 3.23
N LEU A 106 -10.10 22.72 4.28
CA LEU A 106 -11.35 23.16 4.89
C LEU A 106 -12.25 23.90 3.89
N ARG A 107 -11.66 24.79 3.08
CA ARG A 107 -12.38 25.52 2.04
C ARG A 107 -13.00 24.60 1.00
N LEU A 108 -12.23 23.62 0.50
CA LEU A 108 -12.70 22.67 -0.52
C LEU A 108 -13.73 21.69 0.06
N GLN A 109 -13.52 21.21 1.29
CA GLN A 109 -14.45 20.33 2.00
C GLN A 109 -15.81 20.99 2.23
N GLY A 110 -15.83 22.31 2.51
CA GLY A 110 -17.08 23.07 2.63
C GLY A 110 -17.96 23.02 1.38
N GLN A 111 -17.39 22.70 0.21
CA GLN A 111 -18.13 22.58 -1.07
C GLN A 111 -18.62 21.16 -1.34
N CYS A 112 -18.22 20.19 -0.52
CA CYS A 112 -18.53 18.78 -0.68
C CYS A 112 -19.79 18.33 0.11
N GLY A 113 -20.45 19.24 0.82
CA GLY A 113 -21.59 18.92 1.69
C GLY A 113 -22.72 18.18 0.95
N GLY A 114 -23.25 17.12 1.56
CA GLY A 114 -24.37 16.34 1.02
C GLY A 114 -24.03 15.41 -0.15
N HIS A 115 -22.78 15.37 -0.61
CA HIS A 115 -22.37 14.56 -1.76
C HIS A 115 -21.59 13.29 -1.41
N PHE A 116 -21.16 13.15 -0.15
CA PHE A 116 -20.33 12.04 0.30
C PHE A 116 -21.05 11.24 1.38
N LEU A 117 -20.99 9.92 1.26
CA LEU A 117 -21.34 8.98 2.31
C LEU A 117 -20.07 8.28 2.76
N ARG A 118 -19.68 8.47 4.01
CA ARG A 118 -18.58 7.75 4.66
C ARG A 118 -19.13 7.06 5.91
N ARG A 119 -18.69 5.82 6.13
CA ARG A 119 -18.94 5.07 7.35
C ARG A 119 -17.60 4.71 7.97
N GLU A 120 -17.59 4.62 9.28
CA GLU A 120 -16.45 4.20 10.10
C GLU A 120 -16.79 2.85 10.76
N LEU A 121 -15.80 2.19 11.36
CA LEU A 121 -16.00 0.92 12.08
C LEU A 121 -16.99 1.08 13.25
N THR A 122 -17.06 2.28 13.82
CA THR A 122 -18.00 2.68 14.88
C THR A 122 -19.40 3.01 14.37
N SER A 123 -19.65 2.96 13.06
CA SER A 123 -20.97 3.27 12.51
C SER A 123 -22.00 2.21 12.85
N VAL A 124 -23.15 2.65 13.34
CA VAL A 124 -24.27 1.79 13.76
C VAL A 124 -25.44 1.85 12.79
N ASN A 125 -26.27 0.82 12.78
CA ASN A 125 -27.56 0.79 12.10
C ASN A 125 -28.62 1.59 12.90
N PRO A 126 -29.83 1.80 12.35
CA PRO A 126 -30.91 2.48 13.08
C PRO A 126 -31.28 1.83 14.42
N GLU A 127 -30.99 0.54 14.59
CA GLU A 127 -31.22 -0.22 15.81
C GLU A 127 -30.06 -0.10 16.85
N GLY A 128 -29.03 0.70 16.56
CA GLY A 128 -27.89 0.93 17.45
C GLY A 128 -26.83 -0.18 17.45
N LYS A 129 -26.93 -1.16 16.56
CA LYS A 129 -25.94 -2.23 16.38
C LYS A 129 -24.87 -1.81 15.38
N LEU A 130 -23.61 -2.15 15.65
CA LEU A 130 -22.49 -1.93 14.72
C LEU A 130 -22.80 -2.51 13.33
N LEU A 131 -22.57 -1.71 12.29
CA LEU A 131 -22.74 -2.14 10.90
C LEU A 131 -21.69 -3.18 10.48
N LEU A 132 -20.48 -3.07 11.03
CA LEU A 132 -19.40 -4.01 10.82
C LEU A 132 -18.74 -4.30 12.18
N ALA A 133 -18.96 -5.49 12.72
CA ALA A 133 -18.27 -5.94 13.92
C ALA A 133 -16.97 -6.64 13.49
N LEU A 134 -15.89 -5.87 13.38
CA LEU A 134 -14.54 -6.42 13.21
C LEU A 134 -13.90 -6.61 14.60
N PRO A 135 -13.08 -7.65 14.78
CA PRO A 135 -12.24 -7.76 15.96
C PRO A 135 -11.24 -6.59 16.03
N ASP A 136 -10.79 -6.30 17.24
CA ASP A 136 -9.71 -5.35 17.44
C ASP A 136 -8.42 -5.87 16.81
N TYR A 137 -7.60 -4.95 16.31
CA TYR A 137 -6.28 -5.27 15.81
C TYR A 137 -5.22 -4.61 16.69
N ARG A 138 -4.06 -5.28 16.78
CA ARG A 138 -2.84 -4.78 17.41
C ARG A 138 -1.88 -4.35 16.31
N GLU A 139 -1.25 -3.20 16.51
CA GLU A 139 -0.20 -2.68 15.63
C GLU A 139 1.13 -2.68 16.36
N ILE A 140 2.11 -3.38 15.80
CA ILE A 140 3.48 -3.47 16.30
C ILE A 140 4.37 -2.77 15.27
N ILE A 141 4.94 -1.64 15.66
CA ILE A 141 5.88 -0.89 14.83
C ILE A 141 7.29 -1.17 15.34
N GLY A 142 8.04 -1.95 14.57
CA GLY A 142 9.42 -2.31 14.88
C GLY A 142 10.42 -1.46 14.14
N LEU A 143 11.23 -0.69 14.87
CA LEU A 143 12.41 -0.03 14.32
C LEU A 143 13.56 -1.04 14.30
N LEU A 144 14.30 -1.09 13.19
CA LEU A 144 15.42 -2.00 13.00
C LEU A 144 16.74 -1.24 12.88
N THR A 145 17.73 -1.65 13.67
CA THR A 145 19.12 -1.20 13.54
C THR A 145 19.78 -2.02 12.43
N LEU A 146 20.27 -1.34 11.40
CA LEU A 146 20.97 -2.00 10.30
C LEU A 146 22.37 -2.44 10.71
N THR A 147 22.84 -3.52 10.09
CA THR A 147 24.23 -3.95 10.22
C THR A 147 25.19 -2.89 9.67
N GLU A 148 26.46 -2.94 10.08
CA GLU A 148 27.50 -2.04 9.55
C GLU A 148 27.60 -2.15 8.01
N ARG A 149 27.54 -3.37 7.48
CA ARG A 149 27.54 -3.63 6.03
C ARG A 149 26.38 -2.94 5.32
N GLU A 150 25.15 -3.08 5.83
CA GLU A 150 23.97 -2.44 5.23
C GLU A 150 24.08 -0.91 5.32
N THR A 151 24.56 -0.40 6.46
CA THR A 151 24.79 1.04 6.68
C THR A 151 25.81 1.60 5.69
N GLU A 152 26.90 0.88 5.41
CA GLU A 152 27.88 1.27 4.37
C GLU A 152 27.29 1.26 2.96
N ILE A 153 26.50 0.24 2.62
CA ILE A 153 25.83 0.17 1.30
C ILE A 153 24.92 1.38 1.12
N MET A 154 24.14 1.74 2.16
CA MET A 154 23.27 2.90 2.13
C MET A 154 24.04 4.21 1.98
N LYS A 155 25.11 4.42 2.75
CA LYS A 155 25.97 5.61 2.61
C LYS A 155 26.53 5.76 1.20
N LYS A 156 27.04 4.67 0.61
CA LYS A 156 27.55 4.65 -0.78
C LYS A 156 26.45 5.02 -1.79
N HIS A 157 25.24 4.50 -1.62
CA HIS A 157 24.12 4.82 -2.50
C HIS A 157 23.67 6.27 -2.32
N GLU A 158 23.63 6.79 -1.10
CA GLU A 158 23.29 8.18 -0.81
C GLU A 158 24.29 9.15 -1.46
N GLU A 159 25.58 8.86 -1.35
CA GLU A 159 26.65 9.63 -2.01
C GLU A 159 26.52 9.57 -3.53
N ALA A 160 26.28 8.39 -4.10
CA ALA A 160 26.07 8.23 -5.54
C ALA A 160 24.83 9.00 -6.03
N VAL A 161 23.73 8.99 -5.28
CA VAL A 161 22.52 9.75 -5.59
C VAL A 161 22.77 11.25 -5.48
N LYS A 162 23.47 11.72 -4.45
CA LYS A 162 23.87 13.13 -4.31
C LYS A 162 24.74 13.58 -5.47
N ALA A 163 25.73 12.78 -5.86
CA ALA A 163 26.60 13.05 -7.00
C ALA A 163 25.82 13.08 -8.33
N ALA A 164 24.93 12.11 -8.55
CA ALA A 164 24.07 12.06 -9.73
C ALA A 164 23.12 13.26 -9.79
N ALA A 165 22.51 13.64 -8.67
CA ALA A 165 21.63 14.80 -8.57
C ALA A 165 22.38 16.12 -8.83
N ALA A 166 23.63 16.24 -8.40
CA ALA A 166 24.49 17.38 -8.70
C ALA A 166 24.88 17.48 -10.18
N CYS A 167 24.96 16.34 -10.88
CA CYS A 167 25.31 16.26 -12.31
C CYS A 167 24.09 16.21 -13.25
N ALA A 168 22.86 16.12 -12.74
CA ALA A 168 21.68 15.86 -13.57
C ALA A 168 21.15 17.11 -14.29
N THR A 169 21.67 17.38 -15.49
CA THR A 169 20.89 17.91 -16.62
C THR A 169 20.23 16.73 -17.35
N ASN A 170 18.95 16.45 -17.06
CA ASN A 170 18.03 15.64 -17.89
C ASN A 170 18.57 14.35 -18.54
N ALA A 171 19.45 13.58 -17.89
CA ALA A 171 19.78 12.25 -18.36
C ALA A 171 18.83 11.24 -17.71
N ARG A 172 17.87 10.71 -18.48
CA ARG A 172 17.17 9.48 -18.09
C ARG A 172 18.20 8.36 -18.08
N ILE A 173 18.64 7.97 -16.89
CA ILE A 173 19.45 6.77 -16.70
C ILE A 173 18.54 5.58 -17.04
N ALA A 174 18.64 5.11 -18.28
CA ALA A 174 18.07 3.85 -18.70
C ALA A 174 19.10 2.77 -18.35
N THR A 175 18.99 2.16 -17.17
CA THR A 175 19.65 0.87 -16.95
C THR A 175 18.89 -0.16 -17.78
N LYS A 176 19.63 -0.80 -18.68
CA LYS A 176 19.15 -1.73 -19.71
C LYS A 176 19.39 -3.19 -19.27
N GLU A 177 19.51 -3.41 -17.96
CA GLU A 177 19.71 -4.73 -17.37
C GLU A 177 18.33 -5.28 -16.99
N ASP A 178 18.09 -6.56 -17.30
CA ASP A 178 16.85 -7.22 -16.91
C ASP A 178 16.80 -7.27 -15.38
N PRO A 179 15.82 -6.63 -14.72
CA PRO A 179 15.81 -6.51 -13.27
C PRO A 179 15.78 -7.85 -12.54
N SER A 180 15.42 -8.94 -13.22
CA SER A 180 15.42 -10.29 -12.64
C SER A 180 16.82 -10.82 -12.33
N ASP A 181 17.84 -10.42 -13.10
CA ASP A 181 19.21 -10.95 -12.96
C ASP A 181 20.03 -10.18 -11.91
N LEU A 182 19.46 -9.10 -11.35
CA LEU A 182 20.13 -8.22 -10.39
C LEU A 182 20.00 -8.69 -8.94
N TRP A 183 19.05 -9.58 -8.64
CA TRP A 183 18.76 -9.95 -7.26
C TRP A 183 19.45 -11.25 -6.88
N PRO A 184 20.22 -11.26 -5.78
CA PRO A 184 20.87 -12.48 -5.33
C PRO A 184 19.83 -13.51 -4.93
N MET A 185 20.06 -14.73 -5.38
CA MET A 185 19.37 -15.92 -4.91
C MET A 185 20.31 -16.63 -3.93
N PHE A 186 19.75 -17.17 -2.86
CA PHE A 186 20.49 -17.87 -1.82
C PHE A 186 19.93 -19.29 -1.74
N ASP A 187 20.81 -20.28 -1.83
CA ASP A 187 20.41 -21.69 -1.79
C ASP A 187 20.65 -22.31 -0.41
N THR A 188 21.51 -21.70 0.42
CA THR A 188 21.82 -22.16 1.78
C THR A 188 21.73 -21.06 2.83
N LEU A 189 21.50 -21.47 4.09
CA LEU A 189 21.51 -20.55 5.24
C LEU A 189 22.89 -19.93 5.47
N GLU A 190 23.98 -20.63 5.19
CA GLU A 190 25.35 -20.11 5.34
C GLU A 190 25.63 -18.96 4.35
N GLU A 191 25.25 -19.14 3.08
CA GLU A 191 25.35 -18.09 2.07
C GLU A 191 24.51 -16.87 2.45
N TRP A 192 23.29 -17.12 2.93
CA TRP A 192 22.40 -16.06 3.40
C TRP A 192 23.01 -15.30 4.58
N GLU A 193 23.48 -15.98 5.63
CA GLU A 193 24.03 -15.37 6.84
C GLU A 193 25.20 -14.41 6.52
N SER A 194 26.05 -14.78 5.57
CA SER A 194 27.18 -13.94 5.13
C SER A 194 26.76 -12.61 4.51
N LYS A 195 25.54 -12.54 3.95
CA LYS A 195 25.04 -11.40 3.17
C LYS A 195 23.64 -10.96 3.61
N LYS A 196 23.18 -11.37 4.79
CA LYS A 196 21.79 -11.23 5.20
C LYS A 196 21.35 -9.77 5.21
N SER A 197 20.11 -9.54 4.82
CA SER A 197 19.44 -8.29 5.09
C SER A 197 18.70 -8.40 6.41
N THR A 198 18.94 -7.47 7.33
CA THR A 198 18.30 -7.43 8.65
C THR A 198 16.78 -7.47 8.51
N LYS A 199 16.23 -6.72 7.54
CA LYS A 199 14.78 -6.67 7.33
C LYS A 199 14.19 -7.99 6.84
N MET A 200 14.85 -8.67 5.90
CA MET A 200 14.37 -9.95 5.37
C MET A 200 14.52 -11.07 6.40
N ASP A 201 15.64 -11.08 7.14
CA ASP A 201 15.89 -12.02 8.25
C ASP A 201 14.80 -11.89 9.31
N VAL A 202 14.58 -10.68 9.82
CA VAL A 202 13.55 -10.43 10.84
C VAL A 202 12.15 -10.78 10.30
N CYS A 203 11.83 -10.42 9.06
CA CYS A 203 10.55 -10.80 8.44
C CYS A 203 10.35 -12.32 8.39
N ALA A 204 11.39 -13.08 8.04
CA ALA A 204 11.34 -14.54 8.01
C ALA A 204 11.17 -15.14 9.41
N ARG A 205 11.90 -14.63 10.41
CA ARG A 205 11.78 -15.05 11.81
C ARG A 205 10.40 -14.75 12.38
N ILE A 206 9.82 -13.59 12.08
CA ILE A 206 8.45 -13.22 12.46
C ILE A 206 7.43 -14.19 11.86
N CYS A 207 7.59 -14.54 10.58
CA CYS A 207 6.73 -15.54 9.97
C CYS A 207 6.88 -16.90 10.66
N GLY A 208 8.12 -17.32 10.93
CA GLY A 208 8.40 -18.57 11.64
C GLY A 208 7.76 -18.61 13.02
N HIS A 209 7.86 -17.53 13.80
CA HIS A 209 7.28 -17.38 15.14
C HIS A 209 5.76 -17.55 15.13
N TYR A 210 5.05 -16.75 14.34
CA TYR A 210 3.58 -16.78 14.29
C TYR A 210 3.00 -18.02 13.60
N LEU A 211 3.80 -18.80 12.88
CA LEU A 211 3.34 -20.04 12.26
C LEU A 211 3.53 -21.29 13.13
N GLN A 212 4.16 -21.16 14.30
CA GLN A 212 4.35 -22.28 15.24
C GLN A 212 3.01 -22.80 15.76
N HIS A 213 2.20 -21.95 16.39
CA HIS A 213 0.83 -22.25 16.82
C HIS A 213 0.03 -20.96 17.08
N ASP A 214 -1.28 -21.10 17.31
CA ASP A 214 -2.23 -19.99 17.38
C ASP A 214 -2.20 -19.18 18.70
N GLU A 215 -1.35 -19.58 19.65
CA GLU A 215 -1.27 -19.02 21.00
C GLU A 215 0.13 -18.51 21.33
N VAL A 216 0.90 -18.10 20.32
CA VAL A 216 2.21 -17.50 20.54
C VAL A 216 2.08 -16.07 21.06
N ASP A 217 2.97 -15.68 21.98
CA ASP A 217 3.03 -14.30 22.45
C ASP A 217 3.52 -13.34 21.35
N ASP A 218 3.03 -12.11 21.39
CA ASP A 218 3.38 -11.09 20.42
C ASP A 218 4.87 -10.74 20.50
N ILE A 219 5.50 -10.59 19.33
CA ILE A 219 6.86 -10.05 19.23
C ILE A 219 6.90 -8.60 19.72
N TYR A 220 8.06 -8.14 20.14
CA TYR A 220 8.30 -6.72 20.43
C TYR A 220 9.69 -6.30 19.94
N PHE A 221 9.95 -5.00 19.95
CA PHE A 221 11.21 -4.44 19.49
C PHE A 221 11.86 -3.63 20.61
N GLU A 222 13.15 -3.91 20.86
CA GLU A 222 13.95 -3.26 21.90
C GLU A 222 15.30 -2.88 21.31
N GLU A 223 15.74 -1.64 21.52
CA GLU A 223 17.02 -1.10 21.02
C GLU A 223 17.30 -1.31 19.50
N GLY A 224 16.24 -1.45 18.71
CA GLY A 224 16.33 -1.68 17.26
C GLY A 224 16.49 -3.13 16.85
N GLU A 225 16.29 -4.08 17.77
CA GLU A 225 16.28 -5.51 17.51
C GLU A 225 14.88 -6.10 17.73
N ALA A 226 14.56 -7.16 16.98
CA ALA A 226 13.32 -7.89 17.15
C ALA A 226 13.48 -8.97 18.22
N MET A 227 12.65 -8.89 19.25
CA MET A 227 12.61 -9.82 20.38
C MET A 227 11.47 -10.81 20.19
N PHE A 228 11.78 -12.08 20.41
CA PHE A 228 10.88 -13.21 20.20
C PHE A 228 10.68 -13.90 21.55
N PRO A 229 9.47 -13.85 22.13
CA PRO A 229 9.16 -14.58 23.35
C PRO A 229 9.39 -16.09 23.19
N ASP A 230 9.69 -16.75 24.30
CA ASP A 230 9.83 -18.21 24.33
C ASP A 230 8.51 -18.89 23.98
N ILE A 231 8.60 -19.92 23.15
CA ILE A 231 7.44 -20.65 22.65
C ILE A 231 7.31 -21.97 23.41
N ILE A 232 6.11 -22.26 23.89
CA ILE A 232 5.77 -23.56 24.47
C ILE A 232 5.38 -24.49 23.32
N ASP A 233 6.20 -25.50 23.03
CA ASP A 233 5.88 -26.49 22.00
C ASP A 233 4.79 -27.45 22.51
N ASP A 234 3.53 -27.11 22.22
CA ASP A 234 2.37 -27.95 22.48
C ASP A 234 1.70 -28.35 21.15
N PRO A 235 1.77 -29.64 20.75
CA PRO A 235 1.20 -30.11 19.51
C PRO A 235 -0.34 -30.13 19.51
N THR A 236 -0.98 -29.90 20.65
CA THR A 236 -2.44 -29.81 20.75
C THR A 236 -2.98 -28.45 20.32
N ILE A 237 -2.14 -27.42 20.32
CA ILE A 237 -2.54 -26.07 19.92
C ILE A 237 -2.69 -26.01 18.39
N PRO A 238 -3.82 -25.51 17.87
CA PRO A 238 -4.03 -25.37 16.44
C PRO A 238 -3.00 -24.44 15.78
N ARG A 239 -2.80 -24.61 14.47
CA ARG A 239 -1.89 -23.78 13.66
C ARG A 239 -2.62 -23.20 12.44
N LYS A 240 -3.61 -22.33 12.68
CA LYS A 240 -4.50 -21.74 11.68
C LYS A 240 -4.07 -20.34 11.22
N HIS A 241 -3.14 -19.69 11.91
CA HIS A 241 -2.60 -18.39 11.50
C HIS A 241 -2.17 -18.37 10.03
N ARG A 242 -2.51 -17.28 9.35
CA ARG A 242 -2.08 -17.02 7.97
C ARG A 242 -1.54 -15.61 7.87
N ILE A 243 -0.43 -15.48 7.16
CA ILE A 243 0.33 -14.23 7.10
C ILE A 243 0.24 -13.66 5.70
N ILE A 244 -0.01 -12.36 5.62
CA ILE A 244 0.08 -11.59 4.39
C ILE A 244 1.26 -10.63 4.50
N ILE A 245 2.19 -10.70 3.55
CA ILE A 245 3.33 -9.80 3.44
C ILE A 245 3.09 -8.85 2.27
N TYR A 246 2.89 -7.57 2.59
CA TYR A 246 2.89 -6.51 1.60
C TYR A 246 4.33 -6.09 1.29
N ALA A 247 4.79 -6.35 0.07
CA ALA A 247 6.10 -5.95 -0.43
C ALA A 247 5.95 -4.85 -1.49
N GLU A 248 6.42 -3.64 -1.21
CA GLU A 248 6.24 -2.49 -2.12
C GLU A 248 6.91 -2.73 -3.49
N PHE A 249 8.14 -3.25 -3.50
CA PHE A 249 8.94 -3.45 -4.70
C PHE A 249 8.83 -4.91 -5.18
N PRO A 250 8.17 -5.16 -6.33
CA PRO A 250 8.00 -6.53 -6.84
C PRO A 250 9.31 -7.26 -7.10
N SER A 251 10.38 -6.53 -7.39
CA SER A 251 11.70 -7.06 -7.67
C SER A 251 12.36 -7.76 -6.48
N MET A 252 11.96 -7.42 -5.24
CA MET A 252 12.49 -8.04 -4.02
C MET A 252 11.76 -9.33 -3.64
N ILE A 253 10.56 -9.55 -4.19
CA ILE A 253 9.70 -10.67 -3.83
C ILE A 253 10.39 -12.04 -4.07
N PRO A 254 11.10 -12.28 -5.19
CA PRO A 254 11.79 -13.56 -5.40
C PRO A 254 12.81 -13.88 -4.32
N THR A 255 13.66 -12.90 -3.96
CA THR A 255 14.65 -13.06 -2.88
C THR A 255 13.96 -13.26 -1.53
N LEU A 256 12.92 -12.48 -1.21
CA LEU A 256 12.18 -12.64 0.03
C LEU A 256 11.55 -14.04 0.13
N LYS A 257 10.94 -14.55 -0.94
CA LYS A 257 10.39 -15.91 -0.99
C LYS A 257 11.47 -16.96 -0.71
N LYS A 258 12.66 -16.81 -1.30
CA LYS A 258 13.78 -17.73 -1.05
C LYS A 258 14.26 -17.68 0.38
N VAL A 259 14.40 -16.47 0.96
CA VAL A 259 14.76 -16.33 2.37
C VAL A 259 13.70 -16.99 3.26
N LEU A 260 12.40 -16.82 3.00
CA LEU A 260 11.36 -17.54 3.75
C LEU A 260 11.52 -19.06 3.64
N GLU A 261 11.79 -19.59 2.45
CA GLU A 261 12.03 -21.02 2.23
C GLU A 261 13.23 -21.55 3.03
N LEU A 262 14.32 -20.78 3.15
CA LEU A 262 15.49 -21.14 3.97
C LEU A 262 15.15 -21.27 5.47
N TYR A 263 14.13 -20.55 5.95
CA TYR A 263 13.65 -20.61 7.34
C TYR A 263 12.49 -21.60 7.49
N GLY A 264 12.20 -22.42 6.47
CA GLY A 264 11.12 -23.40 6.48
C GLY A 264 9.72 -22.80 6.34
N VAL A 265 9.61 -21.55 5.87
CA VAL A 265 8.34 -20.84 5.69
C VAL A 265 7.91 -20.89 4.22
N TRP A 266 6.88 -21.67 3.93
CA TRP A 266 6.31 -21.76 2.58
C TRP A 266 5.39 -20.58 2.27
N SER A 267 5.61 -19.95 1.12
CA SER A 267 4.87 -18.77 0.68
C SER A 267 4.42 -18.83 -0.78
N THR A 268 3.24 -18.26 -1.05
CA THR A 268 2.73 -18.01 -2.40
C THR A 268 2.80 -16.52 -2.75
N ILE A 269 2.85 -16.18 -4.04
CA ILE A 269 3.03 -14.79 -4.49
C ILE A 269 1.81 -14.33 -5.29
N ILE A 270 1.36 -13.08 -5.10
CA ILE A 270 0.45 -12.39 -6.02
C ILE A 270 1.06 -11.06 -6.49
N HIS A 271 1.44 -10.97 -7.77
CA HIS A 271 1.89 -9.75 -8.44
C HIS A 271 1.07 -9.43 -9.69
N GLY A 272 1.29 -8.23 -10.25
CA GLY A 272 0.54 -7.69 -11.39
C GLY A 272 0.50 -8.56 -12.65
N GLY A 273 1.54 -9.37 -12.88
CA GLY A 273 1.68 -10.22 -14.06
C GLY A 273 0.89 -11.54 -14.00
N ILE A 274 0.33 -11.90 -12.85
CA ILE A 274 -0.43 -13.14 -12.68
C ILE A 274 -1.87 -12.94 -13.15
N THR A 275 -2.37 -13.90 -13.92
CA THR A 275 -3.73 -13.88 -14.45
C THR A 275 -4.78 -14.01 -13.33
N PHE A 276 -6.00 -13.54 -13.58
CA PHE A 276 -7.09 -13.63 -12.61
C PHE A 276 -7.40 -15.08 -12.18
N LYS A 277 -7.29 -16.05 -13.11
CA LYS A 277 -7.50 -17.47 -12.83
C LYS A 277 -6.44 -18.02 -11.87
N GLU A 278 -5.16 -17.74 -12.13
CA GLU A 278 -4.05 -18.14 -11.28
C GLU A 278 -4.12 -17.47 -9.90
N ARG A 279 -4.49 -16.18 -9.82
CA ARG A 279 -4.73 -15.50 -8.54
C ARG A 279 -5.79 -16.23 -7.71
N THR A 280 -6.89 -16.60 -8.33
CA THR A 280 -7.98 -17.34 -7.66
C THR A 280 -7.52 -18.71 -7.17
N MET A 281 -6.67 -19.39 -7.94
CA MET A 281 -6.08 -20.69 -7.57
C MET A 281 -5.17 -20.55 -6.34
N ARG A 282 -4.24 -19.59 -6.35
CA ARG A 282 -3.33 -19.34 -5.22
C ARG A 282 -4.06 -18.96 -3.93
N ILE A 283 -5.17 -18.23 -4.03
CA ILE A 283 -6.02 -17.91 -2.88
C ILE A 283 -6.74 -19.16 -2.35
N LYS A 284 -7.16 -20.08 -3.24
CA LYS A 284 -7.77 -21.35 -2.82
C LYS A 284 -6.77 -22.26 -2.13
N GLU A 285 -5.55 -22.33 -2.64
CA GLU A 285 -4.42 -23.04 -2.00
C GLU A 285 -4.17 -22.48 -0.60
N LEU A 286 -4.04 -21.16 -0.46
CA LEU A 286 -3.84 -20.52 0.85
C LEU A 286 -4.99 -20.81 1.84
N LYS A 287 -6.23 -20.98 1.35
CA LYS A 287 -7.39 -21.33 2.19
C LYS A 287 -7.42 -22.79 2.62
N ASN A 288 -6.65 -23.67 1.99
CA ASN A 288 -6.67 -25.10 2.28
C ASN A 288 -5.99 -25.37 3.64
N PRO A 289 -6.70 -25.93 4.63
CA PRO A 289 -6.11 -26.22 5.94
C PRO A 289 -5.06 -27.33 5.91
N ASN A 290 -5.01 -28.13 4.84
CA ASN A 290 -4.05 -29.22 4.67
C ASN A 290 -2.80 -28.78 3.88
N ASP A 291 -2.72 -27.52 3.45
CA ASP A 291 -1.56 -26.99 2.74
C ASP A 291 -0.57 -26.39 3.74
N GLU A 292 0.72 -26.65 3.54
CA GLU A 292 1.78 -26.07 4.37
C GLU A 292 1.98 -24.58 4.08
N THR A 293 1.53 -24.11 2.91
CA THR A 293 1.63 -22.72 2.47
C THR A 293 0.64 -21.84 3.22
N ARG A 294 1.14 -21.08 4.20
CA ARG A 294 0.33 -20.18 5.05
C ARG A 294 0.71 -18.70 4.91
N VAL A 295 1.67 -18.39 4.03
CA VAL A 295 2.11 -17.02 3.76
C VAL A 295 1.78 -16.60 2.33
N LEU A 296 1.23 -15.40 2.17
CA LEU A 296 1.00 -14.76 0.88
C LEU A 296 1.82 -13.47 0.77
N ILE A 297 2.71 -13.39 -0.21
CA ILE A 297 3.44 -12.16 -0.54
C ILE A 297 2.74 -11.45 -1.70
N PHE A 298 2.44 -10.17 -1.57
CA PHE A 298 1.86 -9.39 -2.66
C PHE A 298 2.43 -7.98 -2.74
N SER A 299 2.32 -7.35 -3.91
CA SER A 299 2.71 -5.95 -4.11
C SER A 299 1.51 -5.05 -4.36
N SER A 300 1.75 -3.73 -4.45
CA SER A 300 0.74 -2.71 -4.80
C SER A 300 -0.01 -3.01 -6.10
N VAL A 301 0.58 -3.77 -7.02
CA VAL A 301 -0.06 -4.19 -8.28
C VAL A 301 -1.06 -5.36 -8.07
N GLY A 302 -1.02 -5.98 -6.89
CA GLY A 302 -1.94 -7.04 -6.46
C GLY A 302 -3.08 -6.55 -5.57
N SER A 303 -2.96 -5.39 -4.90
CA SER A 303 -3.88 -4.98 -3.81
C SER A 303 -5.31 -4.65 -4.25
N THR A 304 -5.51 -4.19 -5.48
CA THR A 304 -6.84 -3.77 -5.97
C THR A 304 -7.75 -4.97 -6.23
N GLY A 305 -8.91 -4.99 -5.57
CA GLY A 305 -9.95 -6.00 -5.77
C GLY A 305 -9.69 -7.37 -5.13
N LEU A 306 -8.70 -7.51 -4.25
CA LEU A 306 -8.50 -8.73 -3.47
C LEU A 306 -9.23 -8.65 -2.12
N ASN A 307 -10.22 -9.50 -1.90
CA ASN A 307 -10.79 -9.74 -0.57
C ASN A 307 -9.92 -10.76 0.17
N LEU A 308 -8.94 -10.27 0.93
CA LEU A 308 -7.96 -11.07 1.66
C LEU A 308 -8.36 -11.34 3.12
N ALA A 309 -9.65 -11.49 3.41
CA ALA A 309 -10.18 -11.88 4.73
C ALA A 309 -9.83 -13.33 5.14
N ILE A 310 -8.67 -13.83 4.71
CA ILE A 310 -8.15 -15.17 4.94
C ILE A 310 -6.98 -15.19 5.93
N ALA A 311 -6.40 -14.02 6.19
CA ALA A 311 -5.27 -13.82 7.06
C ALA A 311 -5.65 -12.94 8.23
N ASP A 312 -5.03 -13.24 9.36
CA ASP A 312 -5.12 -12.56 10.63
C ASP A 312 -3.86 -11.72 10.91
N ILE A 313 -2.75 -11.99 10.21
CA ILE A 313 -1.48 -11.26 10.37
C ILE A 313 -1.09 -10.59 9.06
N VAL A 314 -0.77 -9.30 9.13
CA VAL A 314 -0.29 -8.50 8.00
C VAL A 314 1.07 -7.88 8.33
N ILE A 315 2.06 -8.12 7.48
CA ILE A 315 3.42 -7.57 7.60
C ILE A 315 3.66 -6.60 6.45
N PHE A 316 3.98 -5.35 6.77
CA PHE A 316 4.35 -4.33 5.78
C PHE A 316 5.86 -4.30 5.59
N PHE A 317 6.31 -4.88 4.48
CA PHE A 317 7.69 -4.90 4.03
C PHE A 317 7.95 -3.77 3.02
N VAL A 318 8.28 -2.57 3.53
CA VAL A 318 8.49 -1.35 2.73
C VAL A 318 9.98 -0.99 2.72
N SER A 319 10.68 -1.13 1.59
CA SER A 319 12.14 -0.94 1.57
C SER A 319 12.61 0.51 1.76
N ALA A 320 11.72 1.49 1.62
CA ALA A 320 12.05 2.90 1.80
C ALA A 320 12.32 3.32 3.25
N PHE A 321 11.95 2.49 4.24
CA PHE A 321 12.08 2.82 5.65
C PHE A 321 12.67 1.68 6.50
N HIS A 322 13.42 2.07 7.54
CA HIS A 322 14.08 1.20 8.53
C HIS A 322 13.12 0.55 9.54
N PHE A 323 11.82 0.53 9.27
CA PHE A 323 10.84 -0.09 10.15
C PHE A 323 10.06 -1.20 9.45
N LEU A 324 9.59 -2.15 10.25
CA LEU A 324 8.61 -3.15 9.89
C LEU A 324 7.33 -2.86 10.66
N VAL A 325 6.18 -2.83 9.99
CA VAL A 325 4.88 -2.74 10.66
C VAL A 325 4.24 -4.10 10.59
N VAL A 326 3.86 -4.64 11.74
CA VAL A 326 3.08 -5.88 11.87
C VAL A 326 1.73 -5.50 12.45
N ALA A 327 0.65 -5.84 11.73
CA ALA A 327 -0.71 -5.68 12.19
C ALA A 327 -1.31 -7.07 12.41
N ILE A 328 -1.86 -7.30 13.60
CA ILE A 328 -2.42 -8.59 14.02
C ILE A 328 -3.87 -8.36 14.39
N SER A 329 -4.79 -8.98 13.68
CA SER A 329 -6.19 -9.00 14.06
C SER A 329 -6.40 -10.05 15.14
N GLY A 330 -7.16 -9.72 16.19
CA GLY A 330 -7.67 -10.75 17.11
C GLY A 330 -8.59 -11.71 16.34
N CYS A 331 -8.47 -13.02 16.63
CA CYS A 331 -9.35 -14.06 16.09
C CYS A 331 -10.70 -14.09 16.81
#